data_AF-A0A651G9A0-F1
#
_entry.id   AF-A0A651G9A0-F1
#
_cell.length_a   1.000
_cell.length_b   1.000
_cell.length_c   1.000
_cell.angle_alpha   90.00
_cell.angle_beta   90.00
_cell.angle_gamma   90.00
#
_symmetry.space_group_name_H-M   'P 1'
#
loop_
_entity.id
_entity.type
_entity.pdbx_description
1 polymer ?
#
loop_
_entity_poly.entity_id
_entity_poly.type
_entity_poly.pdbx_seq_one_letter_code
_entity_poly.pdbx_strand_id
1 'polypeptide(L)'
;MLETTRHNYRLIAIFISTIGAGLPLWTAGTRQIEFTDPSFLLTWLLIGFAASFISQFVVNLKARDMVGCFAIGYVTAVVLHFVGTILLTNFIQSQFEVTLLMALLTGSLSGWFGSLLWTGVKSGKKKSKR
;
A
#
# COMPACT_ATOMS: atom_id res chain seq x y z
N MET A 1 23.83 -13.67 4.14
CA MET A 1 22.62 -14.45 3.76
C MET A 1 21.33 -13.98 4.45
N LEU A 2 21.34 -13.56 5.72
CA LEU A 2 20.13 -13.01 6.39
C LEU A 2 19.70 -11.62 5.86
N GLU A 3 20.63 -10.80 5.38
CA GLU A 3 20.29 -9.48 4.82
C GLU A 3 19.66 -9.57 3.43
N THR A 4 20.11 -10.50 2.59
CA THR A 4 19.55 -10.72 1.25
C THR A 4 18.11 -11.23 1.32
N THR A 5 17.78 -12.12 2.25
CA THR A 5 16.40 -12.56 2.47
C THR A 5 15.50 -11.43 2.99
N ARG A 6 16.00 -10.57 3.89
CA ARG A 6 15.24 -9.40 4.37
C ARG A 6 15.00 -8.37 3.26
N HIS A 7 15.98 -8.16 2.39
CA HIS A 7 15.82 -7.29 1.23
C HIS A 7 14.76 -7.82 0.27
N ASN A 8 14.81 -9.11 -0.06
CA ASN A 8 13.81 -9.77 -0.91
C ASN A 8 12.40 -9.66 -0.32
N TYR A 9 12.27 -9.78 1.00
CA TYR A 9 10.98 -9.63 1.68
C TYR A 9 10.41 -8.22 1.58
N ARG A 10 11.26 -7.19 1.68
CA ARG A 10 10.84 -5.81 1.46
C ARG A 10 10.36 -5.59 0.02
N LEU A 11 11.06 -6.14 -0.96
CA LEU A 11 10.64 -6.06 -2.37
C LEU A 11 9.29 -6.74 -2.60
N ILE A 12 9.06 -7.92 -2.02
CA ILE A 12 7.76 -8.60 -2.10
C ILE A 12 6.65 -7.75 -1.46
N ALA A 13 6.91 -7.16 -0.29
CA ALA A 13 5.93 -6.28 0.36
C ALA A 13 5.61 -5.04 -0.48
N ILE A 14 6.63 -4.40 -1.06
CA ILE A 14 6.46 -3.29 -2.00
C ILE A 14 5.59 -3.75 -3.17
N PHE A 15 5.94 -4.88 -3.80
CA PHE A 15 5.19 -5.42 -4.95
C PHE A 15 3.70 -5.66 -4.64
N ILE A 16 3.40 -6.34 -3.51
CA ILE A 16 2.03 -6.57 -3.06
C ILE A 16 1.30 -5.24 -2.84
N SER A 17 1.95 -4.29 -2.16
CA SER A 17 1.34 -2.99 -1.89
C SER A 17 1.12 -2.14 -3.15
N THR A 18 2.02 -2.20 -4.13
CA THR A 18 1.85 -1.53 -5.43
C THR A 18 0.65 -2.10 -6.19
N ILE A 19 0.49 -3.42 -6.22
CA ILE A 19 -0.66 -4.06 -6.87
C ILE A 19 -1.95 -3.69 -6.13
N GLY A 20 -1.98 -3.84 -4.81
CA GLY A 20 -3.16 -3.50 -4.00
C GLY A 20 -3.58 -2.03 -4.16
N ALA A 21 -2.61 -1.12 -4.13
CA ALA A 21 -2.86 0.31 -4.32
C ALA A 21 -3.26 0.64 -5.77
N GLY A 22 -2.73 -0.09 -6.76
CA GLY A 22 -3.03 0.11 -8.17
C GLY A 22 -4.43 -0.32 -8.56
N LEU A 23 -5.02 -1.31 -7.89
CA LEU A 23 -6.35 -1.84 -8.22
C LEU A 23 -7.41 -0.74 -8.29
N PRO A 24 -7.67 0.07 -7.22
CA PRO A 24 -8.65 1.15 -7.30
C PRO A 24 -8.33 2.21 -8.35
N LEU A 25 -7.04 2.47 -8.60
CA LEU A 25 -6.61 3.46 -9.58
C LEU A 25 -6.99 3.04 -11.00
N TRP A 26 -6.72 1.79 -11.38
CA TRP A 26 -7.02 1.29 -12.72
C TRP A 26 -8.49 0.93 -12.93
N THR A 27 -9.23 0.64 -11.86
CA THR A 27 -10.66 0.32 -11.95
C THR A 27 -11.56 1.56 -11.87
N ALA A 28 -11.03 2.72 -11.52
CA ALA A 28 -11.82 3.95 -11.48
C ALA A 28 -12.25 4.34 -12.90
N GLY A 29 -13.56 4.33 -13.15
CA GLY A 29 -14.13 4.67 -14.47
C GLY A 29 -14.01 6.15 -14.85
N THR A 30 -13.51 6.99 -13.94
CA THR A 30 -13.36 8.44 -14.13
C THR A 30 -11.96 8.78 -14.63
N ARG A 31 -11.86 9.59 -15.70
CA ARG A 31 -10.57 10.10 -16.22
C ARG A 31 -9.76 10.88 -15.18
N GLN A 32 -10.42 11.48 -14.21
CA GLN A 32 -9.78 12.22 -13.12
C GLN A 32 -10.24 11.61 -11.80
N ILE A 33 -9.33 10.95 -11.10
CA ILE A 33 -9.57 10.41 -9.76
C ILE A 33 -9.42 11.55 -8.77
N GLU A 34 -10.44 11.76 -7.96
CA GLU A 34 -10.39 12.70 -6.84
C GLU A 34 -9.84 11.99 -5.59
N PHE A 35 -8.58 12.24 -5.28
CA PHE A 35 -7.88 11.60 -4.16
C PHE A 35 -8.28 12.16 -2.79
N THR A 36 -9.09 13.22 -2.77
CA THR A 36 -9.71 13.78 -1.58
C THR A 36 -11.09 13.20 -1.29
N ASP A 37 -11.67 12.44 -2.24
CA ASP A 37 -12.96 11.80 -2.02
C ASP A 37 -12.84 10.77 -0.88
N PRO A 38 -13.59 10.95 0.23
CA PRO A 38 -13.59 10.01 1.34
C PRO A 38 -13.96 8.58 0.92
N SER A 39 -14.83 8.42 -0.09
CA SER A 39 -15.28 7.11 -0.55
C SER A 39 -14.15 6.33 -1.22
N PHE A 40 -13.37 7.02 -2.07
CA PHE A 40 -12.17 6.48 -2.69
C PHE A 40 -11.11 6.16 -1.65
N LEU A 41 -10.81 7.10 -0.75
CA LEU A 41 -9.80 6.91 0.30
C LEU A 41 -10.13 5.74 1.22
N LEU A 42 -11.39 5.60 1.63
CA LEU A 42 -11.83 4.50 2.46
C LEU A 42 -11.62 3.16 1.75
N THR A 43 -12.03 3.07 0.49
CA THR A 43 -11.86 1.84 -0.31
C THR A 43 -10.38 1.52 -0.51
N TRP A 44 -9.57 2.54 -0.84
CA TRP A 44 -8.13 2.41 -1.07
C TRP A 44 -7.38 1.98 0.19
N LEU A 45 -7.80 2.48 1.36
CA LEU A 45 -7.26 2.14 2.66
C LEU A 45 -7.69 0.72 3.09
N LEU A 46 -8.93 0.31 2.85
CA LEU A 46 -9.42 -1.05 3.14
C LEU A 46 -8.68 -2.12 2.32
N ILE A 47 -8.47 -1.86 1.02
CA ILE A 47 -7.66 -2.74 0.17
C ILE A 47 -6.22 -2.78 0.67
N GLY A 48 -5.68 -1.63 1.09
CA GLY A 48 -4.38 -1.54 1.74
C GLY A 48 -4.26 -2.39 3.00
N PHE A 49 -5.30 -2.39 3.85
CA PHE A 49 -5.34 -3.21 5.05
C PHE A 49 -5.31 -4.70 4.71
N ALA A 50 -6.12 -5.13 3.74
CA ALA A 50 -6.11 -6.50 3.26
C ALA A 50 -4.74 -6.89 2.69
N ALA A 51 -4.15 -6.05 1.84
CA ALA A 51 -2.83 -6.25 1.27
C ALA A 51 -1.72 -6.30 2.34
N SER A 52 -1.81 -5.47 3.38
CA SER A 52 -0.87 -5.47 4.50
C SER A 52 -0.95 -6.76 5.30
N PHE A 53 -2.16 -7.24 5.57
CA PHE A 53 -2.37 -8.51 6.25
C PHE A 53 -1.79 -9.69 5.44
N ILE A 54 -2.07 -9.75 4.13
CA ILE A 54 -1.53 -10.77 3.23
C ILE A 54 0.00 -10.68 3.20
N SER A 55 0.55 -9.48 3.04
CA SER A 55 2.00 -9.29 3.00
C SER A 55 2.63 -9.74 4.32
N GLN A 56 2.03 -9.51 5.49
CA GLN A 56 2.58 -10.00 6.75
C GLN A 56 2.45 -11.51 6.97
N PHE A 57 1.46 -12.13 6.35
CA PHE A 57 1.35 -13.59 6.30
C PHE A 57 2.49 -14.19 5.47
N VAL A 58 2.84 -13.58 4.33
CA VAL A 58 3.90 -14.07 3.42
C VAL A 58 5.30 -13.71 3.91
N VAL A 59 5.50 -12.46 4.31
CA VAL A 59 6.78 -11.87 4.69
C VAL A 59 6.66 -11.26 6.08
N ASN A 60 7.21 -11.97 7.07
CA ASN A 60 7.17 -11.60 8.49
C ASN A 60 8.12 -10.41 8.79
N LEU A 61 7.82 -9.24 8.23
CA LEU A 61 8.57 -8.00 8.37
C LEU A 61 8.23 -7.27 9.68
N LYS A 62 9.17 -6.46 10.16
CA LYS A 62 8.94 -5.55 11.29
C LYS A 62 7.97 -4.43 10.88
N ALA A 63 7.16 -3.97 11.82
CA ALA A 63 6.17 -2.90 11.58
C ALA A 63 6.75 -1.68 10.87
N ARG A 64 7.91 -1.19 11.31
CA ARG A 64 8.60 -0.04 10.71
C ARG A 64 8.99 -0.27 9.25
N ASP A 65 9.44 -1.48 8.91
CA ASP A 65 9.78 -1.84 7.53
C ASP A 65 8.51 -1.94 6.68
N MET A 66 7.43 -2.48 7.25
CA MET A 66 6.13 -2.63 6.60
C MET A 66 5.54 -1.30 6.17
N VAL A 67 5.52 -0.32 7.08
CA VAL A 67 5.04 1.04 6.82
C VAL A 67 5.82 1.68 5.67
N GLY A 68 7.15 1.57 5.70
CA GLY A 68 8.00 2.10 4.63
C GLY A 68 7.74 1.42 3.28
N CYS A 69 7.60 0.09 3.27
CA CYS A 69 7.32 -0.66 2.03
C CYS A 69 5.96 -0.28 1.43
N PHE A 70 4.93 -0.13 2.26
CA PHE A 70 3.58 0.26 1.82
C PHE A 70 3.53 1.71 1.34
N ALA A 71 4.19 2.64 2.03
CA ALA A 71 4.32 4.01 1.55
C ALA A 71 4.99 4.07 0.16
N ILE A 72 6.09 3.33 -0.03
CA ILE A 72 6.79 3.26 -1.32
C ILE A 72 5.91 2.62 -2.39
N GLY A 73 5.21 1.52 -2.09
CA GLY A 73 4.37 0.86 -3.09
C GLY A 73 3.16 1.69 -3.52
N TYR A 74 2.52 2.39 -2.59
CA TYR A 74 1.42 3.33 -2.90
C TYR A 74 1.91 4.48 -3.80
N VAL A 75 3.04 5.09 -3.45
CA VAL A 75 3.67 6.13 -4.28
C VAL A 75 4.02 5.58 -5.66
N THR A 76 4.59 4.38 -5.72
CA THR A 76 4.96 3.74 -6.99
C THR A 76 3.72 3.48 -7.85
N ALA A 77 2.62 3.00 -7.27
CA ALA A 77 1.37 2.77 -7.99
C ALA A 77 0.80 4.08 -8.58
N VAL A 78 0.81 5.16 -7.81
CA VAL A 78 0.37 6.49 -8.27
C VAL A 78 1.27 7.02 -9.40
N VAL A 79 2.59 6.89 -9.26
CA VAL A 79 3.54 7.31 -10.30
C VAL A 79 3.31 6.51 -11.59
N LEU A 80 3.19 5.19 -11.49
CA LEU A 80 2.93 4.32 -12.66
C LEU A 80 1.60 4.64 -13.32
N HIS A 81 0.55 4.87 -12.53
CA HIS A 81 -0.75 5.28 -13.05
C HIS A 81 -0.63 6.61 -13.80
N PHE A 82 -0.01 7.63 -13.19
CA PHE A 82 0.16 8.95 -13.78
C PHE A 82 0.95 8.92 -15.10
N VAL A 83 2.11 8.24 -15.11
CA VAL A 83 2.91 8.05 -16.33
C VAL A 83 2.11 7.31 -17.40
N GLY A 84 1.38 6.25 -17.02
CA GLY A 84 0.50 5.52 -17.93
C GLY A 84 -0.60 6.40 -18.53
N THR A 85 -1.25 7.22 -17.70
CA THR A 85 -2.29 8.16 -18.16
C THR A 85 -1.73 9.19 -19.14
N ILE A 86 -0.55 9.77 -18.86
CA ILE A 86 0.09 10.73 -19.77
C ILE A 86 0.38 10.06 -21.12
N LEU A 87 1.00 8.87 -21.12
CA LEU A 87 1.38 8.18 -22.34
C LEU A 87 0.18 7.77 -23.20
N LEU A 88 -0.93 7.36 -22.56
CA LEU A 88 -2.11 6.85 -23.27
C LEU A 88 -3.10 7.94 -23.67
N THR A 89 -3.18 9.04 -22.92
CA THR A 89 -4.26 10.03 -23.08
C THR A 89 -3.78 11.46 -23.28
N ASN A 90 -2.47 11.73 -23.17
CA ASN A 90 -1.86 13.07 -23.19
C ASN A 90 -2.46 14.05 -22.15
N PHE A 91 -3.11 13.52 -21.11
CA PHE A 91 -3.70 14.32 -20.04
C PHE A 91 -2.73 14.47 -18.87
N ILE A 92 -2.52 15.72 -18.42
CA ILE A 92 -1.67 16.03 -17.27
C ILE A 92 -2.58 16.37 -16.08
N GLN A 93 -2.50 15.56 -15.02
CA GLN A 93 -3.23 15.81 -13.79
C GLN A 93 -2.57 16.95 -12.99
N SER A 94 -3.34 17.99 -12.68
CA SER A 94 -2.83 19.23 -12.06
C SER A 94 -2.46 19.11 -10.58
N GLN A 95 -2.96 18.09 -9.87
CA GLN A 95 -2.82 17.93 -8.42
C GLN A 95 -1.86 16.80 -8.01
N PHE A 96 -0.88 16.47 -8.86
CA PHE A 96 0.01 15.33 -8.64
C PHE A 96 0.72 15.35 -7.27
N GLU A 97 1.12 16.52 -6.78
CA GLU A 97 1.75 16.66 -5.46
C GLU A 97 0.83 16.23 -4.31
N VAL A 98 -0.44 16.68 -4.33
CA VAL A 98 -1.45 16.28 -3.34
C VAL A 98 -1.71 14.77 -3.45
N THR A 99 -1.76 14.24 -4.68
CA THR A 99 -1.93 12.82 -4.92
C THR A 99 -0.82 11.99 -4.27
N LEU A 100 0.44 12.41 -4.41
CA LEU A 100 1.59 11.75 -3.79
C LEU A 100 1.54 11.82 -2.26
N LEU A 101 1.16 12.97 -1.71
CA LEU A 101 0.98 13.13 -0.27
C LEU A 101 -0.09 12.16 0.26
N MET A 102 -1.24 12.10 -0.40
CA MET A 102 -2.34 11.19 -0.04
C MET A 102 -1.93 9.73 -0.18
N ALA A 103 -1.14 9.38 -1.20
CA ALA A 103 -0.58 8.04 -1.38
C ALA A 103 0.36 7.66 -0.22
N LEU A 104 1.25 8.57 0.17
CA LEU A 104 2.20 8.34 1.24
C LEU A 104 1.48 8.17 2.58
N LEU A 105 0.49 9.01 2.87
CA LEU A 105 -0.32 8.90 4.10
C LEU A 105 -1.14 7.61 4.12
N THR A 106 -1.86 7.31 3.04
CA THR A 106 -2.71 6.10 2.95
C THR A 106 -1.88 4.82 3.00
N GLY A 107 -0.73 4.79 2.30
CA GLY A 107 0.22 3.69 2.36
C GLY A 107 0.81 3.52 3.75
N SER A 108 1.20 4.61 4.42
CA SER A 108 1.74 4.54 5.77
C SER A 108 0.71 4.03 6.79
N LEU A 109 -0.52 4.54 6.73
CA LEU A 109 -1.63 4.12 7.58
C LEU A 109 -1.97 2.65 7.35
N SER A 110 -2.05 2.21 6.09
CA SER A 110 -2.35 0.82 5.76
C SER A 110 -1.28 -0.16 6.23
N GLY A 111 0.00 0.17 6.04
CA GLY A 111 1.12 -0.61 6.56
C GLY A 111 1.14 -0.67 8.10
N TRP A 112 0.76 0.41 8.76
CA TRP A 112 0.73 0.49 10.23
C TRP A 112 -0.41 -0.34 10.82
N PHE A 113 -1.64 -0.16 10.33
CA PHE A 113 -2.81 -0.88 10.81
C PHE A 113 -2.71 -2.40 10.59
N GLY A 114 -2.27 -2.83 9.39
CA GLY A 114 -2.05 -4.26 9.13
C GLY A 114 -1.04 -4.86 10.10
N SER A 115 0.03 -4.12 10.40
CA SER A 115 1.04 -4.56 11.36
C SER A 115 0.57 -4.66 12.80
N LEU A 116 -0.32 -3.75 13.23
CA LEU A 116 -0.92 -3.82 14.55
C LEU A 116 -1.85 -5.03 14.66
N LEU A 117 -2.71 -5.26 13.66
CA LEU A 117 -3.61 -6.40 13.60
C LEU A 117 -2.84 -7.72 13.67
N TRP A 118 -1.78 -7.86 12.88
CA TRP A 118 -0.95 -9.07 12.87
C TRP A 118 -0.28 -9.35 14.23
N THR A 119 0.20 -8.29 14.88
CA THR A 119 0.82 -8.39 16.20
C THR A 119 -0.21 -8.81 17.26
N GLY A 120 -1.44 -8.29 17.19
CA GLY A 120 -2.57 -8.72 18.01
C GLY A 120 -2.88 -10.21 17.84
N VAL A 121 -2.97 -10.69 16.60
CA VAL A 121 -3.23 -12.10 16.28
C VAL A 121 -2.12 -13.02 16.81
N LYS A 122 -0.85 -12.63 16.66
CA LYS A 122 0.28 -13.40 17.21
C LYS A 122 0.29 -13.43 18.74
N SER A 123 -0.04 -12.32 19.39
CA SER A 123 -0.10 -12.25 20.86
C SER A 123 -1.20 -13.15 21.43
N GLY A 124 -2.37 -13.20 20.80
CA GLY A 124 -3.46 -14.11 21.17
C GLY A 124 -3.08 -15.59 21.09
N LYS A 125 -2.39 -16.00 20.03
CA LYS A 125 -1.87 -17.39 19.89
C LYS A 125 -0.85 -17.76 20.97
N LYS A 126 -0.09 -16.79 21.50
CA LYS A 126 0.94 -17.04 22.53
C LYS A 126 0.32 -17.24 23.92
N LYS A 127 -0.83 -16.62 24.21
CA LYS A 127 -1.60 -16.84 25.45
C LYS A 127 -2.33 -18.19 25.47
N SER A 128 -2.77 -18.72 24.33
CA SER A 128 -3.47 -20.00 24.24
C SER A 128 -2.58 -21.25 24.40
N LYS A 129 -1.25 -21.09 24.42
CA LYS A 129 -0.28 -22.19 24.60
C LYS A 129 0.38 -22.22 26.00
N ARG A 130 0.00 -21.29 26.89
CA ARG A 130 0.38 -21.30 28.31
C ARG A 130 -0.83 -21.73 29.13
#